data_AF-A0A564YTA5-F1
#
_entry.id   AF-A0A564YTA5-F1
#
_cell.length_a   1.000
_cell.length_b   1.000
_cell.length_c   1.000
_cell.angle_alpha   90.00
_cell.angle_beta   90.00
_cell.angle_gamma   90.00
#
_symmetry.space_group_name_H-M   'P 1'
#
loop_
_entity.id
_entity.type
_entity.pdbx_description
1 polymer ?
#
loop_
_entity_poly.entity_id
_entity_poly.type
_entity_poly.pdbx_seq_one_letter_code
_entity_poly.pdbx_strand_id
1 'polypeptide(L)'
;MKVDKAANNTKITTYGKKFLSLDLELRHEFPFIFLVVDVQKTIIGDDFLSKFNLLVNSKNQTLHDSLLLFHVVCTTAGLEPIGVHVLLPASNVFSNLSEFPAVFRAQSDIIEPKHEVRHHIITSGAPVLTKARRLHPDKLQAVKEEFQHMVSLGIV
;
A
#
# COMPACT_ATOMS: atom_id res chain seq x y z
N MET A 1 -28.40 2.30 -16.03
CA MET A 1 -28.42 2.08 -14.57
C MET A 1 -26.98 1.77 -14.15
N LYS A 2 -26.33 2.65 -13.38
CA LYS A 2 -24.92 2.50 -12.97
C LYS A 2 -24.86 1.32 -11.99
N VAL A 3 -24.06 0.30 -12.28
CA VAL A 3 -23.90 -0.87 -11.42
C VAL A 3 -22.66 -0.62 -10.57
N ASP A 4 -22.84 -0.58 -9.25
CA ASP A 4 -21.72 -0.48 -8.32
C ASP A 4 -20.95 -1.81 -8.35
N LYS A 5 -19.62 -1.73 -8.53
CA LYS A 5 -18.73 -2.89 -8.63
C LYS A 5 -17.63 -2.78 -7.57
N ALA A 6 -17.28 -3.92 -6.99
CA ALA A 6 -16.12 -4.03 -6.11
C ALA A 6 -14.81 -4.00 -6.92
N ALA A 7 -13.68 -3.83 -6.23
CA ALA A 7 -12.34 -3.77 -6.85
C ALA A 7 -11.98 -5.06 -7.62
N ASN A 8 -12.56 -6.19 -7.24
CA ASN A 8 -12.44 -7.48 -7.93
C ASN A 8 -13.46 -7.66 -9.09
N ASN A 9 -14.12 -6.58 -9.54
CA ASN A 9 -15.15 -6.56 -10.58
C ASN A 9 -16.45 -7.32 -10.26
N THR A 10 -16.65 -7.82 -9.03
CA THR A 10 -17.94 -8.42 -8.67
C THR A 10 -18.99 -7.34 -8.48
N LYS A 11 -20.24 -7.69 -8.82
CA LYS A 11 -21.38 -6.80 -8.63
C LYS A 11 -21.64 -6.59 -7.14
N ILE A 12 -21.80 -5.34 -6.73
CA ILE A 12 -22.29 -5.00 -5.38
C ILE A 12 -23.81 -4.83 -5.49
N THR A 13 -24.56 -5.52 -4.62
CA THR A 13 -26.02 -5.37 -4.57
C THR A 13 -26.36 -4.12 -3.77
N THR A 14 -27.14 -3.22 -4.37
CA THR A 14 -27.56 -1.95 -3.75
C THR A 14 -29.06 -2.01 -3.45
N TYR A 15 -29.44 -1.75 -2.20
CA TYR A 15 -30.81 -1.83 -1.69
C TYR A 15 -31.52 -0.47 -1.61
N GLY A 16 -30.79 0.64 -1.78
CA GLY A 16 -31.37 1.97 -1.79
C GLY A 16 -30.44 3.01 -1.17
N LYS A 17 -31.04 4.11 -0.70
CA LYS A 17 -30.35 5.21 -0.03
C LYS A 17 -30.95 5.44 1.35
N LYS A 18 -30.12 5.81 2.32
CA LYS A 18 -30.53 6.13 3.69
C LYS A 18 -29.82 7.39 4.16
N PHE A 19 -30.59 8.34 4.70
CA PHE A 19 -30.03 9.50 5.38
C PHE A 19 -29.53 9.09 6.78
N LEU A 20 -28.30 9.45 7.10
CA LEU A 20 -27.67 9.22 8.41
C LEU A 20 -26.83 10.45 8.78
N SER A 21 -26.81 10.78 10.07
CA SER A 21 -25.86 11.72 10.66
C SER A 21 -24.76 10.91 11.31
N LEU A 22 -23.52 11.08 10.86
CA LEU A 22 -22.39 10.29 11.33
C LEU A 22 -21.58 11.11 12.34
N ASP A 23 -21.23 10.52 13.48
CA ASP A 23 -20.27 11.11 14.42
C ASP A 23 -18.90 10.46 14.21
N LEU A 24 -17.91 11.26 13.85
CA LEU A 24 -16.51 10.85 13.64
C LEU A 24 -15.60 11.32 14.77
N GLU A 25 -16.16 11.76 15.90
CA GLU A 25 -15.42 12.35 17.03
C GLU A 25 -14.68 13.65 16.68
N LEU A 26 -15.09 14.30 15.58
CA LEU A 26 -14.57 15.59 15.11
C LEU A 26 -15.41 16.78 15.63
N ARG A 27 -16.05 16.58 16.79
CA ARG A 27 -16.85 17.57 17.54
C ARG A 27 -18.09 18.12 16.82
N HIS A 28 -18.49 17.51 15.71
CA HIS A 28 -19.74 17.79 15.04
C HIS A 28 -20.19 16.57 14.23
N GLU A 29 -21.47 16.53 13.90
CA GLU A 29 -22.05 15.45 13.11
C GLU A 29 -22.00 15.75 11.60
N PHE A 30 -21.97 14.68 10.81
CA PHE A 30 -21.86 14.72 9.35
C PHE A 30 -23.12 14.14 8.68
N PRO A 31 -24.14 14.98 8.38
CA PRO A 31 -25.39 14.53 7.77
C PRO A 31 -25.24 14.20 6.28
N PHE A 32 -25.41 12.94 5.91
CA PHE A 32 -25.20 12.46 4.55
C PHE A 32 -26.20 11.37 4.12
N ILE A 33 -26.42 11.27 2.80
CA ILE A 33 -27.25 10.22 2.21
C ILE A 33 -26.32 9.09 1.75
N PHE A 34 -26.33 7.99 2.48
CA PHE A 34 -25.52 6.81 2.19
C PHE A 34 -26.26 5.82 1.30
N LEU A 35 -25.50 5.06 0.51
CA LEU A 35 -26.02 3.90 -0.21
C LEU A 35 -26.08 2.70 0.73
N VAL A 36 -27.21 2.00 0.74
CA VAL A 36 -27.36 0.73 1.45
C VAL A 36 -26.93 -0.36 0.51
N VAL A 37 -25.81 -1.02 0.80
CA VAL A 37 -25.17 -2.00 -0.08
C VAL A 37 -24.81 -3.28 0.68
N ASP A 38 -24.80 -4.40 -0.03
CA ASP A 38 -24.34 -5.69 0.49
C ASP A 38 -22.80 -5.73 0.52
N VAL A 39 -22.21 -5.34 1.64
CA VAL A 39 -20.76 -5.31 1.86
C VAL A 39 -20.43 -5.79 3.27
N GLN A 40 -19.29 -6.49 3.42
CA GLN A 40 -18.84 -6.97 4.74
C GLN A 40 -18.37 -5.84 5.66
N LYS A 41 -17.75 -4.80 5.08
CA LYS A 41 -17.22 -3.65 5.81
C LYS A 41 -17.79 -2.37 5.22
N THR A 42 -18.25 -1.48 6.09
CA THR A 42 -18.72 -0.16 5.69
C THR A 42 -17.56 0.69 5.17
N ILE A 43 -17.84 1.52 4.16
CA ILE A 43 -16.83 2.32 3.47
C ILE A 43 -17.33 3.77 3.42
N ILE A 44 -16.42 4.70 3.69
CA ILE A 44 -16.63 6.14 3.43
C ILE A 44 -15.93 6.47 2.13
N GLY A 45 -16.67 7.04 1.18
CA GLY A 45 -16.15 7.43 -0.12
C GLY A 45 -15.54 8.83 -0.12
N ASP A 46 -14.81 9.13 -1.19
CA ASP A 46 -14.25 10.45 -1.45
C ASP A 46 -15.33 11.53 -1.63
N ASP A 47 -16.53 11.16 -2.06
CA ASP A 47 -17.70 12.04 -2.15
C ASP A 47 -18.14 12.59 -0.78
N PHE A 48 -18.08 11.76 0.26
CA PHE A 48 -18.30 12.18 1.64
C PHE A 48 -17.14 13.04 2.15
N LEU A 49 -15.89 12.58 1.95
CA LEU A 49 -14.70 13.27 2.45
C LEU A 49 -14.58 14.68 1.86
N SER A 50 -14.75 14.82 0.54
CA SER A 50 -14.70 16.10 -0.17
C SER A 50 -15.82 17.05 0.26
N LYS A 51 -17.05 16.55 0.45
CA LYS A 51 -18.18 17.37 0.90
C LYS A 51 -17.93 18.04 2.25
N PHE A 52 -17.27 17.32 3.17
CA PHE A 52 -17.01 17.79 4.53
C PHE A 52 -15.58 18.26 4.75
N ASN A 53 -14.77 18.40 3.70
CA ASN A 53 -13.37 18.82 3.76
C ASN A 53 -12.53 18.00 4.75
N LEU A 54 -12.73 16.68 4.73
CA LEU A 54 -12.01 15.73 5.56
C LEU A 54 -10.76 15.24 4.83
N LEU A 55 -9.62 15.25 5.51
CA LEU A 55 -8.32 14.84 4.99
C LEU A 55 -7.82 13.59 5.74
N VAL A 56 -7.55 12.52 4.98
CA VAL A 56 -6.97 11.28 5.53
C VAL A 56 -5.44 11.41 5.55
N ASN A 57 -4.84 11.28 6.73
CA ASN A 57 -3.39 11.22 6.90
C ASN A 57 -2.97 9.81 7.29
N SER A 58 -2.61 9.03 6.29
CA SER A 58 -2.20 7.62 6.45
C SER A 58 -0.92 7.45 7.25
N LYS A 59 0.01 8.42 7.20
CA LYS A 59 1.30 8.35 7.92
C LYS A 59 1.10 8.41 9.43
N ASN A 60 0.25 9.34 9.87
CA ASN A 60 -0.02 9.53 11.29
C ASN A 60 -1.27 8.78 11.76
N GLN A 61 -1.93 8.05 10.85
CA GLN A 61 -3.21 7.38 11.09
C GLN A 61 -4.25 8.36 11.65
N THR A 62 -4.39 9.55 11.05
CA THR A 62 -5.36 10.56 11.52
C THR A 62 -6.35 10.93 10.42
N LEU A 63 -7.56 11.30 10.83
CA LEU A 63 -8.56 11.95 9.98
C LEU A 63 -8.68 13.41 10.46
N HIS A 64 -8.40 14.35 9.57
CA HIS A 64 -8.43 15.79 9.84
C HIS A 64 -9.68 16.42 9.26
N ASP A 65 -10.31 17.31 10.01
CA ASP A 65 -11.23 18.30 9.49
C ASP A 65 -10.43 19.56 9.13
N SER A 66 -10.35 19.90 7.84
CA SER A 66 -9.56 21.05 7.41
C SER A 66 -10.22 22.40 7.72
N LEU A 67 -11.51 22.43 8.04
CA LEU A 67 -12.23 23.67 8.39
C LEU A 67 -12.05 24.00 9.86
N LEU A 68 -12.21 23.00 10.74
CA LEU A 68 -12.16 23.21 12.19
C LEU A 68 -10.77 22.93 12.79
N LEU A 69 -9.81 22.46 11.99
CA LEU A 69 -8.46 22.07 12.40
C LEU A 69 -8.43 20.96 13.48
N PHE A 70 -9.57 20.29 13.72
CA PHE A 70 -9.63 19.11 14.58
C PHE A 70 -9.15 17.88 13.81
N HIS A 71 -8.63 16.92 14.56
CA HIS A 71 -8.31 15.61 14.02
C HIS A 71 -8.61 14.54 15.06
N VAL A 72 -8.89 13.34 14.56
CA VAL A 72 -9.04 12.14 15.35
C VAL A 72 -7.96 11.15 14.94
N VAL A 73 -7.39 10.44 15.92
CA VAL A 73 -6.48 9.32 15.66
C VAL A 73 -7.33 8.10 15.32
N CYS A 74 -7.10 7.53 14.15
CA CYS A 74 -7.76 6.35 13.66
C CYS A 74 -6.93 5.11 13.99
N THR A 75 -7.60 4.00 14.25
CA THR A 75 -6.93 2.69 14.33
C THR A 75 -6.99 2.02 12.97
N THR A 76 -5.84 1.58 12.46
CA THR A 76 -5.85 0.67 11.31
C THR A 76 -6.25 -0.72 11.81
N ALA A 77 -7.39 -1.23 11.35
CA ALA A 77 -7.70 -2.65 11.55
C ALA A 77 -6.56 -3.44 10.88
N GLY A 78 -5.94 -4.37 11.63
CA GLY A 78 -4.83 -5.22 11.18
C GLY A 78 -5.24 -6.16 10.05
N LEU A 79 -5.55 -5.58 8.90
CA LEU A 79 -5.80 -6.27 7.67
C LEU A 79 -4.44 -6.47 7.03
N GLU A 80 -4.14 -7.73 6.71
CA GLU A 80 -3.19 -8.09 5.65
C GLU A 80 -3.39 -7.08 4.51
N PRO A 81 -2.32 -6.41 4.02
CA PRO A 81 -2.47 -5.47 2.93
C PRO A 81 -3.24 -6.15 1.80
N ILE A 82 -4.46 -5.67 1.56
CA ILE A 82 -5.24 -6.07 0.40
C ILE A 82 -4.35 -5.62 -0.77
N GLY A 83 -3.70 -6.60 -1.39
CA GLY A 83 -2.63 -6.36 -2.34
C GLY A 83 -3.06 -5.37 -3.41
N VAL A 84 -2.10 -4.71 -4.05
CA VAL A 84 -2.36 -3.83 -5.18
C VAL A 84 -3.16 -4.61 -6.24
N HIS A 85 -4.47 -4.43 -6.26
CA HIS A 85 -5.33 -5.03 -7.28
C HIS A 85 -5.24 -4.14 -8.50
N VAL A 86 -4.53 -4.63 -9.53
CA VAL A 86 -4.51 -3.95 -10.81
C VAL A 86 -5.91 -4.07 -11.41
N LEU A 87 -6.62 -2.94 -11.48
CA LEU A 87 -7.95 -2.85 -12.09
C LEU A 87 -7.80 -2.84 -13.62
N LEU A 88 -7.34 -3.97 -14.17
CA LEU A 88 -7.24 -4.16 -15.61
C LEU A 88 -8.64 -4.49 -16.16
N PRO A 89 -9.09 -3.83 -17.24
CA PRO A 89 -10.27 -4.25 -17.97
C PRO A 89 -10.16 -5.72 -18.38
N ALA A 90 -11.26 -6.47 -18.44
CA ALA A 90 -11.24 -7.87 -18.87
C ALA A 90 -10.66 -8.07 -20.29
N SER A 91 -10.65 -7.02 -21.12
CA SER A 91 -10.03 -7.00 -22.45
C SER A 91 -8.54 -6.64 -22.45
N ASN A 92 -7.93 -6.45 -21.29
CA ASN A 92 -6.53 -6.06 -21.18
C ASN A 92 -5.64 -7.27 -21.46
N VAL A 93 -4.63 -7.08 -22.30
CA VAL A 93 -3.63 -8.11 -22.67
C VAL A 93 -2.91 -8.67 -21.43
N PHE A 94 -2.88 -7.91 -20.33
CA PHE A 94 -2.24 -8.27 -19.07
C PHE A 94 -3.20 -8.81 -18.00
N SER A 95 -4.42 -9.23 -18.36
CA SER A 95 -5.41 -9.73 -17.39
C SER A 95 -4.90 -10.91 -16.53
N ASN A 96 -3.97 -11.70 -17.08
CA ASN A 96 -3.30 -12.81 -16.41
C ASN A 96 -2.35 -12.39 -15.28
N LEU A 97 -1.97 -11.11 -15.16
CA LEU A 97 -1.13 -10.65 -14.05
C LEU A 97 -1.79 -10.86 -12.68
N SER A 98 -3.13 -10.94 -12.64
CA SER A 98 -3.88 -11.29 -11.43
C SER A 98 -3.56 -12.69 -10.89
N GLU A 99 -3.07 -13.60 -11.72
CA GLU A 99 -2.63 -14.95 -11.33
C GLU A 99 -1.24 -14.95 -10.66
N PHE A 100 -0.48 -13.85 -10.79
CA PHE A 100 0.89 -13.72 -10.29
C PHE A 100 1.03 -12.55 -9.29
N PRO A 101 0.28 -12.54 -8.17
CA PRO A 101 0.29 -11.43 -7.20
C PRO A 101 1.66 -11.18 -6.57
N ALA A 102 2.54 -12.19 -6.57
CA ALA A 102 3.91 -12.08 -6.08
C ALA A 102 4.76 -11.07 -6.88
N VAL A 103 4.44 -10.83 -8.16
CA VAL A 103 5.19 -9.88 -9.02
C VAL A 103 4.99 -8.44 -8.58
N PHE A 104 3.85 -8.12 -7.96
CA PHE A 104 3.53 -6.77 -7.47
C PHE A 104 3.95 -6.53 -6.03
N ARG A 105 4.43 -7.56 -5.33
CA ARG A 105 4.97 -7.39 -3.99
C ARG A 105 6.39 -6.87 -4.12
N ALA A 106 6.69 -5.76 -3.43
CA ALA A 106 8.07 -5.36 -3.22
C ALA A 106 8.79 -6.55 -2.56
N GLN A 107 9.82 -7.09 -3.22
CA GLN A 107 10.62 -8.16 -2.66
C GLN A 107 11.47 -7.57 -1.53
N SER A 108 10.90 -7.46 -0.33
CA SER A 108 11.62 -7.06 0.88
C SER A 108 12.49 -8.17 1.41
N ASP A 109 12.10 -9.42 1.15
CA ASP A 109 12.72 -10.58 1.74
C ASP A 109 13.60 -11.25 0.70
N ILE A 110 14.85 -11.51 1.08
CA ILE A 110 15.73 -12.41 0.32
C ILE A 110 15.16 -13.81 0.48
N ILE A 111 14.28 -14.20 -0.43
CA ILE A 111 13.69 -15.53 -0.42
C ILE A 111 14.80 -16.51 -0.80
N GLU A 112 15.13 -17.44 0.10
CA GLU A 112 16.00 -18.54 -0.26
C GLU A 112 15.41 -19.28 -1.48
N PRO A 113 16.19 -19.51 -2.53
CA PRO A 113 15.69 -20.22 -3.70
C PRO A 113 15.17 -21.60 -3.26
N LYS A 114 13.98 -21.96 -3.74
CA LYS A 114 13.33 -23.25 -3.43
C LYS A 114 14.14 -24.47 -3.91
N HIS A 115 15.09 -24.25 -4.81
CA HIS A 115 15.95 -25.28 -5.36
C HIS A 115 17.34 -25.23 -4.70
N GLU A 116 17.99 -26.39 -4.61
CA GLU A 116 19.33 -26.50 -4.02
C GLU A 116 20.46 -26.05 -4.96
N VAL A 117 20.15 -25.65 -6.20
CA VAL A 117 21.14 -25.16 -7.15
C VAL A 117 21.76 -23.87 -6.61
N ARG A 118 23.08 -23.90 -6.38
CA ARG A 118 23.90 -22.75 -5.98
C ARG A 118 24.85 -22.36 -7.10
N HIS A 119 25.08 -21.06 -7.25
CA HIS A 119 26.14 -20.57 -8.13
C HIS A 119 27.50 -20.84 -7.49
N HIS A 120 28.40 -21.50 -8.23
CA HIS A 120 29.78 -21.71 -7.83
C HIS A 120 30.70 -20.88 -8.74
N ILE A 121 31.40 -19.91 -8.16
CA ILE A 121 32.41 -19.14 -8.88
C ILE A 121 33.71 -19.94 -8.82
N ILE A 122 34.11 -20.52 -9.95
CA ILE A 122 35.39 -21.23 -10.07
C ILE A 122 36.50 -20.18 -10.10
N THR A 123 37.38 -20.18 -9.09
CA THR A 123 38.54 -19.28 -9.02
C THR A 123 39.83 -20.08 -9.16
N SER A 124 40.87 -19.47 -9.74
CA SER A 124 42.21 -20.05 -9.90
C SER A 124 43.27 -19.08 -9.42
N GLY A 125 44.29 -19.59 -8.73
CA GLY A 125 45.38 -18.77 -8.18
C GLY A 125 45.09 -18.25 -6.76
N ALA A 126 45.99 -17.41 -6.25
CA ALA A 126 45.89 -16.86 -4.90
C ALA A 126 44.92 -15.66 -4.82
N PRO A 127 44.26 -15.42 -3.66
CA PRO A 127 43.45 -14.23 -3.44
C PRO A 127 44.25 -12.95 -3.65
N VAL A 128 43.68 -11.99 -4.39
CA VAL A 128 44.29 -10.68 -4.65
C VAL A 128 43.72 -9.65 -3.69
N LEU A 129 44.59 -8.88 -3.04
CA LEU A 129 44.21 -7.76 -2.16
C LEU A 129 44.54 -6.42 -2.82
N THR A 130 43.61 -5.47 -2.76
CA THR A 130 43.83 -4.09 -3.17
C THR A 130 43.36 -3.12 -2.10
N LYS A 131 44.05 -2.00 -1.92
CA LYS A 131 43.61 -0.93 -1.00
C LYS A 131 42.35 -0.24 -1.55
N ALA A 132 41.37 -0.01 -0.67
CA ALA A 132 40.16 0.74 -1.03
C ALA A 132 40.53 2.16 -1.50
N ARG A 133 39.89 2.61 -2.59
CA ARG A 133 40.08 3.97 -3.12
C ARG A 133 39.18 4.95 -2.37
N ARG A 134 39.67 6.19 -2.19
CA ARG A 134 38.90 7.27 -1.57
C ARG A 134 37.70 7.62 -2.47
N LEU A 135 36.54 7.77 -1.84
CA LEU A 135 35.32 8.29 -2.46
C LEU A 135 35.15 9.77 -2.11
N HIS A 136 34.50 10.52 -3.00
CA HIS A 136 34.04 11.88 -2.69
C HIS A 136 33.06 11.84 -1.51
N PRO A 137 33.06 12.82 -0.58
CA PRO A 137 32.21 12.79 0.61
C PRO A 137 30.73 12.50 0.33
N ASP A 138 30.13 13.11 -0.70
CA ASP A 138 28.71 12.86 -1.04
C ASP A 138 28.46 11.41 -1.47
N LYS A 139 29.38 10.85 -2.27
CA LYS A 139 29.29 9.44 -2.69
C LYS A 139 29.51 8.49 -1.53
N LEU A 140 30.43 8.85 -0.62
CA LEU A 140 30.69 8.06 0.58
C LEU A 140 29.46 8.05 1.50
N GLN A 141 28.78 9.17 1.66
CA GLN A 141 27.55 9.27 2.45
C GLN A 141 26.42 8.43 1.84
N ALA A 142 26.14 8.61 0.55
CA ALA A 142 25.11 7.85 -0.15
C ALA A 142 25.36 6.34 -0.11
N VAL A 143 26.61 5.90 -0.33
CA VAL A 143 26.97 4.48 -0.26
C VAL A 143 26.83 3.93 1.16
N LYS A 144 27.15 4.71 2.20
CA LYS A 144 26.96 4.26 3.59
C LYS A 144 25.49 4.04 3.93
N GLU A 145 24.62 4.95 3.52
CA GLU A 145 23.17 4.84 3.73
C GLU A 145 22.61 3.61 3.02
N GLU A 146 22.97 3.42 1.74
CA GLU A 146 22.54 2.24 0.98
C GLU A 146 23.08 0.94 1.58
N PHE A 147 24.35 0.93 2.02
CA PHE A 147 24.93 -0.27 2.63
C PHE A 147 24.27 -0.62 3.97
N GLN A 148 23.93 0.38 4.79
CA GLN A 148 23.15 0.17 6.01
C GLN A 148 21.77 -0.41 5.70
N HIS A 149 21.12 0.09 4.65
CA HIS A 149 19.85 -0.45 4.16
C HIS A 149 20.00 -1.91 3.71
N MET A 150 21.01 -2.23 2.91
CA MET A 150 21.30 -3.61 2.48
C MET A 150 21.56 -4.57 3.64
N VAL A 151 22.29 -4.13 4.69
CA VAL A 151 22.50 -4.90 5.92
C VAL A 151 21.17 -5.15 6.65
N SER A 152 20.30 -4.14 6.73
CA SER A 152 18.97 -4.30 7.34
C SER A 152 18.07 -5.28 6.60
N LEU A 153 18.28 -5.44 5.28
CA LEU A 153 17.61 -6.42 4.43
C LEU A 153 18.28 -7.80 4.46
N GLY A 154 19.44 -7.94 5.12
CA GLY A 154 20.21 -9.19 5.18
C GLY A 154 20.95 -9.55 3.89
N ILE A 155 21.18 -8.58 2.99
CA ILE A 155 21.86 -8.81 1.70
C ILE A 155 23.38 -8.90 1.89
N VAL A 156 23.93 -8.15 2.84
CA VAL A 156 25.37 -8.04 3.15
C VAL A 156 25.61 -8.20 4.65
#